data_AF-A0A8A3PIK9-F1
#
_entry.id   AF-A0A8A3PIK9-F1
#
_cell.length_a   1.000
_cell.length_b   1.000
_cell.length_c   1.000
_cell.angle_alpha   90.00
_cell.angle_beta   90.00
_cell.angle_gamma   90.00
#
_symmetry.space_group_name_H-M   'P 1'
#
loop_
_entity.id
_entity.type
_entity.pdbx_description
1 polymer ?
#
loop_
_entity_poly.entity_id
_entity_poly.type
_entity_poly.pdbx_seq_one_letter_code
_entity_poly.pdbx_strand_id
1 'polypeptide(L)'
;MSSEALEGVKSPAQSVGPDYRPEKPIATVSTPVSFENVHTLPQTPQLIALLTMIRDKNTQRADFIFYSNRIIRLLVEEGLNHLPVVEHTITTPVGRTYAGVQFQGKICGVSIMRAGEAMEQGLRDCCRSVRIGKILIQRDEETSLPKLFYDKLPEDIAQRWVLLLDPMFATGKSPTSKTQMALF
;
A
#
# COMPACT_ATOMS: atom_id res chain seq x y z
N MET A 1 29.55 -35.45 -53.13
CA MET A 1 29.52 -34.17 -52.38
C MET A 1 28.07 -33.75 -52.25
N SER A 2 27.47 -33.98 -51.10
CA SER A 2 26.18 -33.41 -50.72
C SER A 2 26.08 -33.55 -49.21
N SER A 3 26.33 -32.45 -48.51
CA SER A 3 26.28 -32.36 -47.05
C SER A 3 24.82 -32.41 -46.60
N GLU A 4 24.49 -33.39 -45.77
CA GLU A 4 23.27 -33.37 -44.97
C GLU A 4 23.40 -32.23 -43.95
N ALA A 5 22.41 -31.33 -43.96
CA ALA A 5 22.31 -30.24 -43.03
C ALA A 5 22.00 -30.79 -41.63
N LEU A 6 22.90 -30.55 -40.68
CA LEU A 6 22.66 -30.75 -39.26
C LEU A 6 21.50 -29.84 -38.81
N GLU A 7 20.32 -30.42 -38.60
CA GLU A 7 19.23 -29.76 -37.87
C GLU A 7 19.73 -29.44 -36.45
N GLY A 8 19.79 -28.15 -36.14
CA GLY A 8 20.28 -27.64 -34.87
C GLY A 8 19.44 -28.14 -33.70
N VAL A 9 20.10 -28.86 -32.79
CA VAL A 9 19.54 -29.28 -31.50
C VAL A 9 19.13 -28.02 -30.72
N LYS A 10 17.81 -27.81 -30.54
CA LYS A 10 17.27 -26.73 -29.70
C LYS A 10 17.65 -26.99 -28.24
N SER A 11 18.26 -25.99 -27.61
CA SER A 11 18.65 -26.03 -26.20
C SER A 11 17.44 -26.33 -25.29
N PRO A 12 17.57 -27.18 -24.26
CA PRO A 12 16.49 -27.50 -23.31
C PRO A 12 16.07 -26.30 -22.43
N ALA A 13 16.78 -25.17 -22.50
CA ALA A 13 16.43 -23.92 -21.84
C ALA A 13 15.55 -22.99 -22.71
N GLN A 14 14.78 -23.54 -23.65
CA GLN A 14 13.86 -22.74 -24.44
C GLN A 14 12.70 -22.29 -23.53
N SER A 15 12.55 -20.97 -23.35
CA SER A 15 11.49 -20.40 -22.53
C SER A 15 10.12 -20.85 -23.06
N VAL A 16 9.38 -21.61 -22.26
CA VAL A 16 8.00 -21.96 -22.56
C VAL A 16 7.12 -20.76 -22.22
N GLY A 17 6.57 -20.10 -23.23
CA GLY A 17 5.66 -18.96 -23.04
C GLY A 17 5.79 -17.90 -24.13
N PRO A 18 4.88 -16.91 -24.14
CA PRO A 18 5.02 -15.74 -25.01
C PRO A 18 6.32 -14.98 -24.71
N ASP A 19 6.90 -14.38 -25.74
CA ASP A 19 8.13 -13.59 -25.61
C ASP A 19 7.94 -12.45 -24.60
N TYR A 20 8.81 -12.40 -23.59
CA TYR A 20 8.80 -11.32 -22.60
C TYR A 20 9.23 -10.00 -23.26
N ARG A 21 8.38 -8.97 -23.17
CA ARG A 21 8.73 -7.62 -23.59
C ARG A 21 9.44 -6.89 -22.45
N PRO A 22 10.68 -6.42 -22.64
CA PRO A 22 11.44 -5.74 -21.58
C PRO A 22 10.93 -4.32 -21.29
N GLU A 23 10.20 -3.71 -22.22
CA GLU A 23 9.67 -2.36 -22.07
C GLU A 23 8.50 -2.32 -21.07
N LYS A 24 8.67 -1.54 -19.99
CA LYS A 24 7.62 -1.35 -18.98
C LYS A 24 6.67 -0.23 -19.42
N PRO A 25 5.35 -0.44 -19.47
CA PRO A 25 4.39 0.61 -19.79
C PRO A 25 4.44 1.75 -18.75
N ILE A 26 4.22 2.97 -19.24
CA ILE A 26 4.13 4.18 -18.42
C ILE A 26 2.65 4.57 -18.34
N ALA A 27 2.12 4.76 -17.13
CA ALA A 27 0.78 5.31 -16.94
C ALA A 27 0.81 6.85 -16.94
N THR A 28 -0.22 7.46 -17.53
CA THR A 28 -0.39 8.90 -17.83
C THR A 28 -0.23 9.85 -16.62
N VAL A 29 -0.13 9.37 -15.38
CA VAL A 29 -0.30 10.20 -14.17
C VAL A 29 0.88 10.14 -13.18
N SER A 30 2.03 9.61 -13.56
CA SER A 30 3.21 9.60 -12.68
C SER A 30 3.92 10.96 -12.71
N THR A 31 3.27 11.99 -12.16
CA THR A 31 3.94 13.26 -11.90
C THR A 31 4.89 13.03 -10.71
N PRO A 32 6.18 13.39 -10.84
CA PRO A 32 7.11 13.29 -9.72
C PRO A 32 6.63 14.21 -8.58
N VAL A 33 6.55 13.68 -7.37
CA VAL A 33 6.20 14.45 -6.18
C VAL A 33 7.49 14.97 -5.55
N SER A 34 7.55 16.28 -5.30
CA SER A 34 8.76 16.97 -4.83
C SER A 34 8.84 17.12 -3.30
N PHE A 35 8.19 16.24 -2.54
CA PHE A 35 8.16 16.30 -1.07
C PHE A 35 8.92 15.12 -0.49
N GLU A 36 9.87 15.38 0.41
CA GLU A 36 10.75 14.36 1.00
C GLU A 36 10.00 13.28 1.78
N ASN A 37 8.87 13.63 2.38
CA ASN A 37 8.03 12.77 3.19
C ASN A 37 6.86 12.13 2.40
N VAL A 38 6.87 12.23 1.07
CA VAL A 38 5.88 11.57 0.22
C VAL A 38 6.56 10.43 -0.53
N HIS A 39 6.06 9.23 -0.27
CA HIS A 39 6.57 8.01 -0.89
C HIS A 39 5.53 7.50 -1.88
N THR A 40 5.93 7.37 -3.15
CA THR A 40 5.05 6.84 -4.20
C THR A 40 5.32 5.35 -4.38
N LEU A 41 4.27 4.53 -4.37
CA LEU A 41 4.38 3.13 -4.74
C LEU A 41 5.08 2.98 -6.11
N PRO A 42 6.01 2.02 -6.26
CA PRO A 42 6.66 1.76 -7.53
C PRO A 42 5.64 1.53 -8.65
N GLN A 43 5.77 2.28 -9.74
CA GLN A 43 4.87 2.23 -10.89
C GLN A 43 5.13 0.97 -11.74
N THR A 44 4.81 -0.19 -11.18
CA THR A 44 4.96 -1.49 -11.85
C THR A 44 3.84 -1.69 -12.87
N PRO A 45 4.04 -2.51 -13.92
CA PRO A 45 2.98 -2.84 -14.87
C PRO A 45 1.74 -3.44 -14.19
N GLN A 46 1.94 -4.18 -13.10
CA GLN A 46 0.86 -4.73 -12.29
C GLN A 46 0.07 -3.64 -11.57
N LEU A 47 0.73 -2.71 -10.87
CA LEU A 47 0.05 -1.60 -10.21
C LEU A 47 -0.73 -0.76 -11.22
N ILE A 48 -0.13 -0.48 -12.38
CA ILE A 48 -0.78 0.24 -13.47
C ILE A 48 -2.04 -0.51 -13.93
N ALA A 49 -1.97 -1.82 -14.16
CA ALA A 49 -3.14 -2.62 -14.53
C ALA A 49 -4.25 -2.57 -13.47
N LEU A 50 -3.91 -2.68 -12.19
CA LEU A 50 -4.88 -2.56 -11.09
C LEU A 50 -5.54 -1.18 -11.07
N LEU A 51 -4.74 -0.12 -11.20
CA LEU A 51 -5.22 1.27 -11.26
C LEU A 51 -6.11 1.52 -12.46
N THR A 52 -5.80 0.94 -13.62
CA THR A 52 -6.63 1.00 -14.82
C THR A 52 -8.01 0.41 -14.55
N MET A 53 -8.08 -0.78 -13.93
CA MET A 53 -9.36 -1.42 -13.63
C MET A 53 -10.21 -0.60 -12.65
N ILE A 54 -9.64 -0.08 -11.56
CA ILE A 54 -10.44 0.71 -10.60
C ILE A 54 -10.85 2.08 -11.12
N ARG A 55 -10.20 2.59 -12.17
CA ARG A 55 -10.51 3.89 -12.81
C ARG A 55 -11.46 3.76 -14.00
N ASP A 56 -11.63 2.58 -14.58
CA ASP A 56 -12.59 2.36 -15.66
C ASP A 56 -14.02 2.47 -15.12
N LYS A 57 -14.79 3.40 -15.69
CA LYS A 57 -16.21 3.64 -15.36
C LYS A 57 -17.10 2.42 -15.62
N ASN A 58 -16.66 1.47 -16.45
CA ASN A 58 -17.41 0.27 -16.80
C ASN A 58 -17.09 -0.91 -15.87
N THR A 59 -16.13 -0.78 -14.95
CA THR A 59 -15.77 -1.84 -14.01
C THR A 59 -16.92 -2.15 -13.07
N GLN A 60 -17.29 -3.43 -12.98
CA GLN A 60 -18.37 -3.88 -12.13
C GLN A 60 -17.99 -3.79 -10.65
N ARG A 61 -18.99 -3.67 -9.77
CA ARG A 61 -18.78 -3.50 -8.32
C ARG A 61 -17.89 -4.59 -7.71
N ALA A 62 -18.07 -5.85 -8.09
CA ALA A 62 -17.28 -6.97 -7.55
C ALA A 62 -15.80 -6.83 -7.91
N ASP A 63 -15.52 -6.53 -9.18
CA ASP A 63 -14.17 -6.31 -9.69
C ASP A 63 -13.52 -5.08 -9.06
N PHE A 64 -14.27 -3.98 -8.93
CA PHE A 64 -13.80 -2.77 -8.26
C PHE A 64 -13.32 -3.07 -6.83
N ILE A 65 -14.12 -3.80 -6.05
CA ILE A 65 -13.75 -4.18 -4.68
C ILE A 65 -12.52 -5.09 -4.69
N PHE A 66 -12.50 -6.09 -5.57
CA PHE A 66 -11.38 -7.02 -5.69
C PHE A 66 -10.06 -6.31 -6.00
N TYR A 67 -10.03 -5.47 -7.04
CA TYR A 67 -8.82 -4.74 -7.43
C TYR A 67 -8.43 -3.66 -6.41
N SER A 68 -9.39 -2.98 -5.80
CA SER A 68 -9.12 -2.00 -4.73
C SER A 68 -8.45 -2.68 -3.53
N ASN A 69 -8.95 -3.82 -3.07
CA ASN A 69 -8.34 -4.57 -1.96
C ASN A 69 -6.89 -4.99 -2.28
N ARG A 70 -6.60 -5.34 -3.53
CA ARG A 70 -5.23 -5.65 -3.97
C ARG A 70 -4.31 -4.44 -3.91
N ILE A 71 -4.78 -3.27 -4.33
CA ILE A 71 -4.01 -2.01 -4.24
C ILE A 71 -3.77 -1.65 -2.78
N ILE A 72 -4.81 -1.72 -1.94
CA ILE A 72 -4.73 -1.45 -0.50
C ILE A 72 -3.67 -2.33 0.16
N ARG A 73 -3.63 -3.64 -0.18
CA ARG A 73 -2.60 -4.53 0.37
C ARG A 73 -1.18 -4.06 0.02
N LEU A 74 -0.95 -3.68 -1.24
CA LEU A 74 0.35 -3.16 -1.67
C LEU A 74 0.71 -1.87 -0.92
N LEU A 75 -0.26 -0.97 -0.75
CA LEU A 75 -0.05 0.30 -0.06
C LEU A 75 0.24 0.11 1.43
N VAL A 76 -0.48 -0.80 2.10
CA VAL A 76 -0.26 -1.09 3.52
C VAL A 76 1.12 -1.72 3.74
N GLU A 77 1.51 -2.70 2.94
CA GLU A 77 2.85 -3.33 3.03
C GLU A 77 3.95 -2.28 2.86
N GLU A 78 3.79 -1.38 1.88
CA GLU A 78 4.75 -0.29 1.71
C GLU A 78 4.75 0.67 2.91
N GLY A 79 3.57 1.07 3.41
CA GLY A 79 3.49 1.95 4.58
C GLY A 79 4.13 1.36 5.83
N LEU A 80 4.10 0.03 6.00
CA LEU A 80 4.79 -0.65 7.10
C LEU A 80 6.32 -0.60 6.98
N ASN A 81 6.88 -0.49 5.77
CA ASN A 81 8.34 -0.39 5.56
C ASN A 81 8.95 0.90 6.15
N HIS A 82 8.14 1.91 6.43
CA HIS A 82 8.59 3.17 7.00
C HIS A 82 8.53 3.22 8.53
N LEU A 83 8.05 2.16 9.17
CA LEU A 83 8.09 2.04 10.62
C LEU A 83 9.52 1.74 11.08
N PRO A 84 9.96 2.31 12.21
CA PRO A 84 11.27 2.00 12.74
C PRO A 84 11.37 0.54 13.16
N VAL A 85 12.56 -0.02 12.98
CA VAL A 85 12.90 -1.40 13.34
C VAL A 85 14.10 -1.43 14.27
N VAL A 86 14.18 -2.49 15.07
CA VAL A 86 15.34 -2.79 15.92
C VAL A 86 15.91 -4.15 15.54
N GLU A 87 17.23 -4.30 15.71
CA GLU A 87 17.91 -5.56 15.47
C GLU A 87 17.31 -6.68 16.32
N HIS A 88 17.11 -7.84 15.70
CA HIS A 88 16.56 -9.01 16.35
C HIS A 88 17.20 -10.28 15.80
N THR A 89 18.07 -10.87 16.61
CA THR A 89 18.75 -12.12 16.25
C THR A 89 17.94 -13.31 16.73
N ILE A 90 17.73 -14.29 15.85
CA ILE A 90 17.05 -15.55 16.17
C ILE A 90 17.94 -16.75 15.83
N THR A 91 17.64 -17.89 16.46
CA THR A 91 18.24 -19.17 16.08
C THR A 91 17.27 -19.91 15.16
N THR A 92 17.72 -20.21 13.94
CA THR A 92 16.94 -20.96 12.95
C THR A 92 16.75 -22.42 13.38
N PRO A 93 15.75 -23.15 12.84
CA PRO A 93 15.55 -24.57 13.14
C PRO A 93 16.75 -25.47 12.83
N VAL A 94 17.65 -25.01 11.95
CA VAL A 94 18.90 -25.70 11.60
C VAL A 94 20.10 -25.31 12.50
N GLY A 95 19.83 -24.61 13.61
CA GLY A 95 20.84 -24.22 14.61
C GLY A 95 21.73 -23.04 14.22
N ARG A 96 21.45 -22.37 13.09
CA ARG A 96 22.22 -21.19 12.64
C ARG A 96 21.62 -19.91 13.17
N THR A 97 22.48 -18.96 13.55
CA THR A 97 22.08 -17.59 13.90
C THR A 97 21.63 -16.83 12.65
N TYR A 98 20.48 -16.16 12.73
CA TYR A 98 19.99 -15.24 11.72
C TYR A 98 19.86 -13.83 12.32
N ALA A 99 20.61 -12.88 11.76
CA ALA A 99 20.53 -11.48 12.12
C ALA A 99 19.36 -10.83 11.34
N GLY A 100 18.22 -10.72 12.00
CA GLY A 100 17.01 -10.11 11.47
C GLY A 100 16.67 -8.79 12.16
N VAL A 101 15.44 -8.34 11.95
CA VAL A 101 14.87 -7.14 12.56
C VAL A 101 13.45 -7.40 13.04
N GLN A 102 12.97 -6.57 13.97
CA GLN A 102 11.57 -6.52 14.40
C GLN A 102 11.11 -5.06 14.47
N PHE A 103 9.81 -4.80 14.31
CA PHE A 103 9.26 -3.46 14.45
C PHE A 103 9.46 -2.89 15.85
N GLN A 104 9.82 -1.61 15.93
CA GLN A 104 9.98 -0.89 17.19
C GLN A 104 8.64 -0.36 17.69
N GLY A 105 8.22 -0.83 18.86
CA GLY A 105 7.00 -0.35 19.52
C GLY A 105 5.72 -0.99 19.00
N LYS A 106 4.59 -0.29 19.17
CA LYS A 106 3.26 -0.80 18.81
C LYS A 106 2.63 0.07 17.74
N ILE A 107 1.85 -0.54 16.87
CA ILE A 107 1.12 0.15 15.80
C ILE A 107 -0.38 0.23 16.12
N CYS A 108 -1.06 1.20 15.53
CA CYS A 108 -2.50 1.23 15.36
C CYS A 108 -2.88 1.88 14.03
N GLY A 109 -3.98 1.43 13.44
CA GLY A 109 -4.61 2.11 12.32
C GLY A 109 -5.65 3.12 12.82
N VAL A 110 -5.81 4.24 12.11
CA VAL A 110 -6.90 5.18 12.34
C VAL A 110 -7.58 5.42 11.00
N SER A 111 -8.85 5.00 10.86
CA SER A 111 -9.60 5.20 9.62
C SER A 111 -10.38 6.51 9.65
N ILE A 112 -10.28 7.27 8.57
CA ILE A 112 -11.18 8.41 8.34
C ILE A 112 -12.46 7.89 7.72
N MET A 113 -13.55 8.00 8.46
CA MET A 113 -14.84 7.51 8.04
C MET A 113 -15.41 8.37 6.90
N ARG A 114 -16.05 7.78 5.88
CA ARG A 114 -16.30 6.33 5.70
C ARG A 114 -15.28 5.64 4.77
N ALA A 115 -14.59 6.41 3.92
CA ALA A 115 -13.75 5.85 2.88
C ALA A 115 -12.56 5.05 3.43
N GLY A 116 -11.93 5.53 4.51
CA GLY A 116 -10.82 4.86 5.19
C GLY A 116 -11.16 3.48 5.76
N GLU A 117 -12.44 3.19 6.02
CA GLU A 117 -12.87 1.89 6.54
C GLU A 117 -12.59 0.74 5.54
N ALA A 118 -12.56 1.05 4.23
CA ALA A 118 -12.24 0.08 3.19
C ALA A 118 -10.80 -0.46 3.33
N MET A 119 -9.90 0.28 3.97
CA MET A 119 -8.50 -0.09 4.15
C MET A 119 -8.25 -0.92 5.43
N GLU A 120 -9.20 -0.94 6.36
CA GLU A 120 -9.03 -1.64 7.65
C GLU A 120 -8.77 -3.13 7.46
N GLN A 121 -9.44 -3.77 6.48
CA GLN A 121 -9.24 -5.19 6.20
C GLN A 121 -7.82 -5.45 5.71
N GLY A 122 -7.31 -4.65 4.77
CA GLY A 122 -5.94 -4.77 4.27
C GLY A 122 -4.91 -4.64 5.39
N LEU A 123 -5.12 -3.71 6.34
CA LEU A 123 -4.26 -3.56 7.51
C LEU A 123 -4.34 -4.76 8.47
N ARG A 124 -5.54 -5.32 8.71
CA ARG A 124 -5.71 -6.51 9.56
C ARG A 124 -5.07 -7.76 8.94
N ASP A 125 -5.10 -7.86 7.61
CA ASP A 125 -4.48 -8.96 6.89
C ASP A 125 -2.95 -8.89 6.96
N CYS A 126 -2.36 -7.70 7.09
CA CYS A 126 -0.91 -7.52 7.32
C CYS A 126 -0.55 -7.68 8.80
N CYS A 127 -1.42 -7.20 9.70
CA CYS A 127 -1.15 -7.07 11.12
C CYS A 127 -2.32 -7.62 11.95
N ARG A 128 -2.28 -8.91 12.27
CA ARG A 128 -3.39 -9.67 12.88
C ARG A 128 -3.97 -9.06 14.18
N SER A 129 -3.18 -8.33 14.96
CA SER A 129 -3.59 -7.77 16.26
C SER A 129 -3.51 -6.24 16.31
N VAL A 130 -3.59 -5.57 15.16
CA VAL A 130 -3.61 -4.11 15.08
C VAL A 130 -4.88 -3.53 15.71
N ARG A 131 -4.73 -2.51 16.55
CA ARG A 131 -5.86 -1.72 17.07
C ARG A 131 -6.30 -0.74 15.99
N ILE A 132 -7.61 -0.58 15.82
CA ILE A 132 -8.19 0.36 14.85
C ILE A 132 -8.98 1.43 15.62
N GLY A 133 -8.57 2.68 15.47
CA GLY A 133 -9.36 3.85 15.84
C GLY A 133 -10.16 4.37 14.65
N LYS A 134 -11.21 5.15 14.92
CA LYS A 134 -12.06 5.76 13.89
C LYS A 134 -12.24 7.25 14.14
N ILE A 135 -12.23 8.03 13.08
CA ILE A 135 -12.50 9.47 13.12
C ILE A 135 -13.52 9.80 12.02
N LEU A 136 -14.56 10.54 12.37
CA LEU A 136 -15.53 11.10 11.43
C LEU A 136 -15.32 12.62 11.34
N ILE A 137 -14.94 13.07 10.15
CA ILE A 137 -14.84 14.48 9.81
C ILE A 137 -15.97 14.79 8.84
N GLN A 138 -16.78 15.78 9.15
CA GLN A 138 -17.79 16.31 8.23
C GLN A 138 -17.62 17.82 8.14
N ARG A 139 -18.12 18.39 7.04
CA ARG A 139 -18.20 19.84 6.90
C ARG A 139 -19.41 20.34 7.65
N ASP A 140 -19.19 21.36 8.45
CA ASP A 140 -20.27 22.14 9.03
C ASP A 140 -21.07 22.83 7.91
N GLU A 141 -22.40 22.69 7.93
CA GLU A 141 -23.27 23.13 6.83
C GLU A 141 -23.29 24.66 6.65
N GLU A 142 -23.05 25.41 7.72
CA GLU A 142 -23.07 26.87 7.70
C GLU A 142 -21.70 27.45 7.33
N THR A 143 -20.63 26.91 7.93
CA THR A 143 -19.27 27.47 7.78
C THR A 143 -18.44 26.77 6.69
N SER A 144 -18.89 25.62 6.20
CA SER A 144 -18.15 24.74 5.28
C SER A 144 -16.78 24.27 5.80
N LEU A 145 -16.48 24.51 7.09
CA LEU A 145 -15.23 24.12 7.74
C LEU A 145 -15.29 22.65 8.19
N PRO A 146 -14.16 21.92 8.12
CA PRO A 146 -14.10 20.57 8.65
C PRO A 146 -14.24 20.60 10.18
N LYS A 147 -15.18 19.82 10.70
CA LYS A 147 -15.41 19.64 12.13
C LYS A 147 -15.28 18.17 12.49
N LEU A 148 -14.71 17.89 13.66
CA LEU A 148 -14.66 16.55 14.23
C LEU A 148 -16.03 16.24 14.83
N PHE A 149 -16.73 15.24 14.27
CA PHE A 149 -18.06 14.83 14.74
C PHE A 149 -18.00 13.60 15.65
N TYR A 150 -17.03 12.72 15.43
CA TYR A 150 -16.85 11.51 16.21
C TYR A 150 -15.40 11.08 16.17
N ASP A 151 -14.88 10.68 17.32
CA ASP A 151 -13.63 9.95 17.42
C ASP A 151 -13.77 8.80 18.42
N LYS A 152 -13.14 7.68 18.08
CA LYS A 152 -12.95 6.55 18.98
C LYS A 152 -11.57 5.99 18.73
N LEU A 153 -10.62 6.47 19.52
CA LEU A 153 -9.21 6.13 19.41
C LEU A 153 -8.80 5.14 20.52
N PRO A 154 -7.76 4.33 20.31
CA PRO A 154 -7.16 3.56 21.39
C PRO A 154 -6.66 4.50 22.51
N GLU A 155 -6.93 4.17 23.77
CA GLU A 155 -6.52 4.99 24.93
C GLU A 155 -5.00 5.21 24.99
N ASP A 156 -4.22 4.24 24.49
CA ASP A 156 -2.75 4.28 24.45
C ASP A 156 -2.19 4.77 23.10
N ILE A 157 -2.98 5.50 22.29
CA ILE A 157 -2.56 5.98 20.96
C ILE A 157 -1.30 6.85 21.00
N ALA A 158 -1.10 7.63 22.08
CA ALA A 158 0.07 8.49 22.25
C ALA A 158 1.40 7.72 22.33
N GLN A 159 1.36 6.40 22.58
CA GLN A 159 2.52 5.52 22.67
C GLN A 159 2.66 4.60 21.45
N ARG A 160 1.90 4.87 20.37
CA ARG A 160 1.83 4.01 19.18
C ARG A 160 2.18 4.77 17.92
N TRP A 161 2.69 4.04 16.93
CA TRP A 161 2.77 4.50 15.56
C TRP A 161 1.38 4.43 14.93
N VAL A 162 0.94 5.56 14.37
CA VAL A 162 -0.40 5.71 13.80
C VAL A 162 -0.32 5.62 12.28
N LEU A 163 -0.99 4.63 11.70
CA LEU A 163 -1.26 4.55 10.27
C LEU A 163 -2.63 5.19 10.00
N LEU A 164 -2.64 6.40 9.46
CA LEU A 164 -3.88 7.06 9.07
C LEU A 164 -4.35 6.52 7.72
N LEU A 165 -5.60 6.06 7.64
CA LEU A 165 -6.15 5.40 6.48
C LEU A 165 -7.21 6.28 5.80
N ASP A 166 -6.92 6.71 4.57
CA ASP A 166 -7.85 7.41 3.69
C ASP A 166 -7.48 7.16 2.21
N PRO A 167 -8.33 6.52 1.40
CA PRO A 167 -8.00 6.17 0.02
C PRO A 167 -7.98 7.36 -0.95
N MET A 168 -8.52 8.52 -0.57
CA MET A 168 -8.58 9.69 -1.47
C MET A 168 -8.25 10.98 -0.74
N PHE A 169 -7.09 11.54 -1.08
CA PHE A 169 -6.71 12.88 -0.63
C PHE A 169 -7.02 13.93 -1.70
N ALA A 170 -8.23 14.50 -1.65
CA ALA A 170 -8.62 15.62 -2.52
C ALA A 170 -8.38 16.96 -1.80
N THR A 171 -7.29 17.65 -2.16
CA THR A 171 -6.93 19.04 -1.81
C THR A 171 -7.59 19.61 -0.54
N GLY A 172 -6.90 19.48 0.59
CA GLY A 172 -7.28 20.08 1.86
C GLY A 172 -7.11 21.60 1.87
N LYS A 173 -8.20 22.32 2.10
CA LYS A 173 -8.17 23.52 2.96
C LYS A 173 -8.42 23.06 4.39
N SER A 174 -7.40 22.48 5.02
CA SER A 174 -7.43 22.18 6.46
C SER A 174 -6.25 22.92 7.09
N PRO A 175 -6.46 24.11 7.70
CA PRO A 175 -5.40 24.79 8.41
C PRO A 175 -5.11 24.00 9.68
N THR A 176 -3.84 23.69 9.93
CA THR A 176 -3.31 23.42 11.27
C THR A 176 -3.96 22.28 12.06
N SER A 177 -3.59 21.05 11.75
CA SER A 177 -3.38 20.03 12.81
C SER A 177 -1.92 19.62 12.76
N LYS A 178 -1.14 20.12 13.72
CA LYS A 178 0.25 19.75 13.99
C LYS A 178 0.33 18.32 14.56
N THR A 179 -0.15 17.36 13.80
CA THR A 179 0.21 15.96 13.97
C THR A 179 1.07 15.66 12.77
N GLN A 180 2.31 15.23 13.01
CA GLN A 180 3.19 14.72 11.96
C GLN A 180 2.51 13.47 11.38
N MET A 181 1.61 13.70 10.43
CA MET A 181 0.85 12.68 9.73
C MET A 181 1.77 12.14 8.65
N ALA A 182 2.45 11.03 8.96
CA ALA A 182 2.93 10.14 7.92
C ALA A 182 1.67 9.53 7.26
N LEU A 183 1.26 10.14 6.15
CA LEU A 183 0.36 9.54 5.19
C LEU A 183 1.17 8.55 4.35
N PHE A 184 0.66 7.34 4.18
CA PHE A 184 0.95 6.51 3.01
C PHE A 184 -0.32 6.43 2.19
#